data_AF-V4PS39-F1
#
_entry.id   AF-V4PS39-F1
#
_cell.length_a   1.000
_cell.length_b   1.000
_cell.length_c   1.000
_cell.angle_alpha   90.00
_cell.angle_beta   90.00
_cell.angle_gamma   90.00
#
_symmetry.space_group_name_H-M   'P 1'
#
loop_
_entity.id
_entity.type
_entity.pdbx_description
1 polymer ?
#
loop_
_entity_poly.entity_id
_entity_poly.type
_entity_poly.pdbx_seq_one_letter_code
_entity_poly.pdbx_strand_id
1 'polypeptide(L)'
;MHHMLWQVFHQIRDGKMPEDGMRWSNVLTDHDCISRTVHPTNMVRDYLNSAMWFWGYDNPKGPLPAMQLFWPPNGRDLFPWHAACPQDVRDLQVPLYLPNQARKPSGSSGGFFSRLAAKLGFNKP
;
A
#
# COMPACT_ATOMS: atom_id res chain seq x y z
N MET A 1 -6.34 11.17 -12.16
CA MET A 1 -6.55 9.89 -11.45
C MET A 1 -7.71 9.04 -11.98
N HIS A 2 -8.80 9.61 -12.48
CA HIS A 2 -9.96 8.83 -12.95
C HIS A 2 -9.63 7.81 -14.05
N HIS A 3 -8.72 8.15 -14.98
CA HIS A 3 -8.31 7.28 -16.08
C HIS A 3 -7.72 5.94 -15.60
N MET A 4 -6.85 5.95 -14.58
CA MET A 4 -6.19 4.72 -14.08
C MET A 4 -7.20 3.71 -13.54
N LEU A 5 -8.18 4.18 -12.76
CA LEU A 5 -9.22 3.33 -12.20
C LEU A 5 -10.09 2.71 -13.30
N TRP A 6 -10.41 3.46 -14.35
CA TRP A 6 -11.15 2.94 -15.50
C TRP A 6 -10.37 1.90 -16.29
N GLN A 7 -9.07 2.11 -16.54
CA GLN A 7 -8.26 1.13 -17.27
C GLN A 7 -8.15 -0.21 -16.53
N VAL A 8 -8.00 -0.16 -15.20
CA VAL A 8 -8.03 -1.36 -14.36
C VAL A 8 -9.42 -2.00 -14.37
N PHE A 9 -10.49 -1.19 -14.25
CA PHE A 9 -11.87 -1.68 -14.29
C PHE A 9 -12.19 -2.38 -15.61
N HIS A 10 -11.83 -1.80 -16.76
CA HIS A 10 -12.05 -2.42 -18.07
C HIS A 10 -11.31 -3.75 -18.18
N GLN A 11 -10.07 -3.80 -17.74
CA GLN A 11 -9.30 -5.04 -17.70
C GLN A 11 -9.95 -6.12 -16.82
N ILE A 12 -10.49 -5.75 -15.65
CA ILE A 12 -11.21 -6.69 -14.79
C ILE A 12 -12.50 -7.18 -15.45
N ARG A 13 -13.28 -6.27 -16.03
CA ARG A 13 -14.51 -6.59 -16.77
C ARG A 13 -14.22 -7.54 -17.93
N ASP A 14 -13.09 -7.36 -18.60
CA ASP A 14 -12.67 -8.17 -19.74
C ASP A 14 -12.01 -9.50 -19.30
N GLY A 15 -12.05 -9.82 -18.00
CA GLY A 15 -11.74 -11.14 -17.45
C GLY A 15 -10.45 -11.24 -16.63
N LYS A 16 -9.66 -10.17 -16.50
CA LYS A 16 -8.46 -10.19 -15.64
C LYS A 16 -8.87 -10.27 -14.16
N MET A 17 -8.30 -11.23 -13.44
CA MET A 17 -8.47 -11.32 -11.99
C MET A 17 -7.33 -10.59 -11.27
N PRO A 18 -7.60 -9.70 -10.30
CA PRO A 18 -6.57 -9.06 -9.51
C PRO A 18 -5.79 -10.06 -8.65
N GLU A 19 -4.47 -10.13 -8.84
CA GLU A 19 -3.57 -11.02 -8.09
C GLU A 19 -2.25 -10.32 -7.72
N ASP A 20 -1.52 -10.87 -6.74
CA ASP A 20 -0.20 -10.35 -6.36
C ASP A 20 0.78 -10.53 -7.53
N GLY A 21 1.47 -9.45 -7.91
CA GLY A 21 2.35 -9.43 -9.07
C GLY A 21 1.63 -9.27 -10.41
N MET A 22 0.30 -9.15 -10.45
CA MET A 22 -0.45 -8.98 -11.69
C MET A 22 -0.05 -7.71 -12.42
N ARG A 23 0.18 -7.85 -13.74
CA ARG A 23 0.57 -6.75 -14.64
C ARG A 23 -0.67 -6.15 -15.31
N TRP A 24 -0.81 -4.85 -15.15
CA TRP A 24 -1.91 -4.05 -15.66
C TRP A 24 -1.41 -3.18 -16.79
N SER A 25 -1.95 -3.39 -17.98
CA SER A 25 -1.46 -2.72 -19.18
C SER A 25 -2.06 -1.33 -19.32
N ASN A 26 -1.28 -0.36 -19.78
CA ASN A 26 -1.74 0.99 -20.14
C ASN A 26 -2.53 1.71 -19.03
N VAL A 27 -2.19 1.48 -17.76
CA VAL A 27 -2.88 2.13 -16.63
C VAL A 27 -2.48 3.60 -16.52
N LEU A 28 -1.17 3.86 -16.59
CA LEU A 28 -0.59 5.18 -16.82
C LEU A 28 -0.13 5.21 -18.28
N THR A 29 -0.23 6.37 -18.94
CA THR A 29 0.08 6.55 -20.36
C THR A 29 1.35 5.77 -20.76
N ASP A 30 1.17 4.76 -21.60
CA ASP A 30 2.20 3.85 -22.15
C ASP A 30 3.04 3.08 -21.13
N HIS A 31 2.55 2.94 -19.88
CA HIS A 31 3.26 2.27 -18.81
C HIS A 31 2.40 1.22 -18.11
N ASP A 32 2.96 0.02 -18.01
CA ASP A 32 2.39 -1.05 -17.23
C ASP A 32 2.55 -0.78 -15.74
N CYS A 33 1.55 -1.14 -14.95
CA CYS A 33 1.62 -1.15 -13.49
C CYS A 33 1.62 -2.58 -12.97
N ILE A 34 2.17 -2.78 -11.77
CA ILE A 34 2.10 -4.07 -11.07
C ILE A 34 1.28 -3.90 -9.80
N SER A 35 0.36 -4.81 -9.52
CA SER A 35 -0.32 -4.84 -8.24
C SER A 35 0.42 -5.68 -7.20
N ARG A 36 0.37 -5.24 -5.95
CA ARG A 36 0.74 -6.06 -4.79
C ARG A 36 -0.39 -6.09 -3.78
N THR A 37 -0.55 -7.21 -3.10
CA THR A 37 -1.53 -7.34 -2.02
C THR A 37 -1.19 -6.42 -0.86
N VAL A 38 -2.16 -5.64 -0.40
CA VAL A 38 -2.00 -4.77 0.77
C VAL A 38 -1.96 -5.63 2.03
N HIS A 39 -0.95 -5.41 2.87
CA HIS A 39 -0.83 -6.09 4.15
C HIS A 39 -1.99 -5.67 5.07
N PRO A 40 -2.62 -6.60 5.83
CA PRO A 40 -3.80 -6.30 6.66
C PRO A 40 -3.62 -5.14 7.65
N THR A 41 -2.41 -4.90 8.14
CA THR A 41 -2.12 -3.79 9.06
C THR A 41 -2.26 -2.40 8.42
N ASN A 42 -2.24 -2.32 7.08
CA ASN A 42 -2.45 -1.10 6.30
C ASN A 42 -3.92 -0.88 5.91
N MET A 43 -4.83 -1.78 6.29
CA MET A 43 -6.26 -1.61 6.10
C MET A 43 -6.80 -0.58 7.10
N VAL A 44 -6.61 0.70 6.80
CA VAL A 44 -6.99 1.83 7.65
C VAL A 44 -8.33 2.39 7.20
N ARG A 45 -9.28 2.47 8.14
CA ARG A 45 -10.65 2.94 7.88
C ARG A 45 -10.70 4.32 7.23
N ASP A 46 -9.86 5.24 7.69
CA ASP A 46 -9.85 6.62 7.18
C ASP A 46 -9.50 6.72 5.69
N TYR A 47 -8.80 5.73 5.14
CA TYR A 47 -8.45 5.67 3.71
C TYR A 47 -9.39 4.77 2.89
N LEU A 48 -9.98 3.74 3.50
CA LEU A 48 -10.79 2.73 2.81
C LEU A 48 -12.27 2.74 3.23
N ASN A 49 -12.75 3.81 3.87
CA ASN A 49 -14.05 3.87 4.55
C ASN A 49 -15.22 3.37 3.68
N SER A 50 -15.39 3.94 2.48
CA SER A 50 -16.51 3.58 1.59
C SER A 50 -16.39 2.15 1.06
N ALA A 51 -15.16 1.68 0.78
CA ALA A 51 -14.93 0.31 0.34
C ALA A 51 -15.23 -0.70 1.45
N MET A 52 -14.82 -0.39 2.69
CA MET A 52 -15.14 -1.20 3.87
C MET A 52 -16.64 -1.21 4.17
N TRP A 53 -17.31 -0.06 4.07
CA TRP A 53 -18.75 0.03 4.25
C TRP A 53 -19.51 -0.81 3.21
N PHE A 54 -19.14 -0.70 1.93
CA PHE A 54 -19.76 -1.47 0.85
C PHE A 54 -19.49 -2.97 0.98
N TRP A 55 -18.26 -3.34 1.37
CA TRP A 55 -17.91 -4.74 1.60
C TRP A 55 -18.64 -5.34 2.81
N GLY A 56 -18.93 -4.52 3.83
CA GLY A 56 -19.55 -4.94 5.07
C GLY A 56 -18.51 -5.43 6.08
N TYR A 57 -18.69 -5.03 7.34
CA TYR A 57 -17.78 -5.37 8.43
C TYR A 57 -17.84 -6.86 8.80
N ASP A 58 -19.02 -7.46 8.75
CA ASP A 58 -19.27 -8.89 9.05
C ASP A 58 -19.49 -9.69 7.76
N ASN A 59 -18.68 -9.45 6.73
CA ASN A 59 -18.82 -10.15 5.46
C ASN A 59 -18.40 -11.62 5.62
N PRO A 60 -19.26 -12.61 5.27
CA PRO A 60 -18.93 -14.03 5.35
C PRO A 60 -17.77 -14.43 4.41
N LYS A 61 -17.44 -13.60 3.42
CA LYS A 61 -16.28 -13.78 2.53
C LYS A 61 -14.94 -13.36 3.17
N GLY A 62 -14.96 -12.84 4.40
CA GLY A 62 -13.79 -12.39 5.12
C GLY A 62 -13.47 -10.90 4.93
N PRO A 63 -12.27 -10.45 5.37
CA PRO A 63 -11.89 -9.05 5.33
C PRO A 63 -11.82 -8.51 3.89
N LEU A 64 -12.03 -7.21 3.72
CA LEU A 64 -11.91 -6.53 2.43
C LEU A 64 -10.53 -6.82 1.79
N PRO A 65 -10.46 -7.44 0.60
CA PRO A 65 -9.22 -7.53 -0.15
C PRO A 65 -8.87 -6.15 -0.74
N ALA A 66 -7.59 -5.79 -0.71
CA ALA A 66 -7.10 -4.56 -1.30
C ALA A 66 -5.74 -4.78 -1.96
N MET A 67 -5.52 -4.06 -3.07
CA MET A 67 -4.31 -4.11 -3.87
C MET A 67 -3.76 -2.69 -4.03
N GLN A 68 -2.44 -2.55 -3.94
CA GLN A 68 -1.74 -1.32 -4.32
C GLN A 68 -1.17 -1.48 -5.71
N LEU A 69 -1.41 -0.50 -6.58
CA LEU A 69 -0.78 -0.42 -7.89
C LEU A 69 0.55 0.33 -7.77
N PHE A 70 1.59 -0.26 -8.33
CA PHE A 70 2.92 0.33 -8.44
C PHE A 70 3.19 0.73 -9.88
N TRP A 71 3.64 1.95 -10.08
CA TRP A 71 4.02 2.47 -11.38
C TRP A 71 5.55 2.53 -11.52
N PRO A 72 6.07 2.21 -12.72
CA PRO A 72 7.46 2.41 -13.06
C PRO A 72 7.77 3.90 -13.28
N PRO A 73 8.99 4.35 -12.99
CA PRO A 73 9.45 5.67 -13.38
C PRO A 73 9.86 5.72 -14.85
N ASN A 74 9.38 6.73 -15.58
CA ASN A 74 9.81 7.06 -16.93
C ASN A 74 9.82 5.85 -17.90
N GLY A 75 8.83 4.96 -17.78
CA GLY A 75 8.69 3.77 -18.63
C GLY A 75 9.74 2.67 -18.48
N ARG A 76 10.61 2.75 -17.48
CA ARG A 76 11.57 1.67 -17.15
C ARG A 76 10.91 0.72 -16.16
N ASP A 77 11.01 -0.59 -16.35
CA ASP A 77 10.43 -1.64 -15.48
C ASP A 77 11.16 -1.73 -14.10
N LEU A 78 11.29 -0.59 -13.41
CA LEU A 78 12.01 -0.36 -12.17
C LEU A 78 11.02 0.01 -11.07
N PHE A 79 10.45 -1.01 -10.43
CA PHE A 79 9.53 -0.84 -9.31
C PHE A 79 10.26 -0.56 -7.99
N PRO A 80 9.57 -0.08 -6.94
CA PRO A 80 10.22 0.34 -5.70
C PRO A 80 11.13 -0.71 -5.03
N TRP A 81 10.85 -1.99 -5.22
CA TRP A 81 11.66 -3.10 -4.71
C TRP A 81 12.92 -3.40 -5.54
N HIS A 82 13.06 -2.87 -6.75
CA HIS A 82 14.28 -3.02 -7.55
C HIS A 82 15.37 -2.09 -7.02
N ALA A 83 16.60 -2.62 -6.87
CA ALA A 83 17.73 -1.88 -6.32
C ALA A 83 18.06 -0.59 -7.12
N ALA A 84 17.85 -0.62 -8.44
CA ALA A 84 18.07 0.52 -9.33
C ALA A 84 16.89 1.52 -9.41
N CYS A 85 15.80 1.31 -8.66
CA CYS A 85 14.68 2.26 -8.62
C CYS A 85 15.11 3.57 -7.93
N PRO A 86 14.85 4.74 -8.55
CA PRO A 86 15.10 6.05 -7.94
C PRO A 86 14.44 6.23 -6.57
N GLN A 87 15.11 6.94 -5.67
CA GLN A 87 14.66 7.07 -4.28
C GLN A 87 13.37 7.90 -4.15
N ASP A 88 13.24 8.96 -4.93
CA ASP A 88 12.02 9.78 -5.02
C ASP A 88 10.79 8.94 -5.40
N VAL A 89 10.95 8.00 -6.33
CA VAL A 89 9.90 7.08 -6.77
C VAL A 89 9.51 6.11 -5.65
N ARG A 90 10.49 5.62 -4.88
CA ARG A 90 10.24 4.78 -3.70
C ARG A 90 9.51 5.55 -2.59
N ASP A 91 9.91 6.80 -2.34
CA ASP A 91 9.32 7.63 -1.29
C ASP A 91 7.86 8.00 -1.61
N LEU A 92 7.53 8.19 -2.89
CA LEU A 92 6.16 8.42 -3.37
C LEU A 92 5.28 7.16 -3.33
N GLN A 93 5.89 5.97 -3.34
CA GLN A 93 5.20 4.68 -3.41
C GLN A 93 5.48 3.83 -2.17
N VAL A 94 5.04 4.32 -1.01
CA VAL A 94 5.16 3.62 0.27
C VAL A 94 4.65 2.17 0.13
N PRO A 95 5.44 1.15 0.51
CA PRO A 95 5.12 -0.25 0.23
C PRO A 95 4.05 -0.79 1.20
N LEU A 96 2.77 -0.72 0.80
CA LEU A 96 1.66 -1.19 1.63
C LEU A 96 1.55 -2.71 1.71
N TYR A 97 2.35 -3.45 0.94
CA TYR A 97 2.47 -4.90 1.04
C TYR A 97 3.36 -5.35 2.22
N LEU A 98 4.03 -4.41 2.91
CA LEU A 98 4.77 -4.66 4.15
C LEU A 98 3.93 -4.28 5.38
N PRO A 99 4.23 -4.83 6.58
CA PRO A 99 3.58 -4.40 7.81
C PRO A 99 3.65 -2.89 8.02
N ASN A 100 2.55 -2.33 8.54
CA ASN A 100 2.42 -0.90 8.78
C ASN A 100 3.40 -0.49 9.88
N GLN A 101 4.42 0.29 9.52
CA GLN A 101 5.47 0.70 10.46
C GLN A 101 5.00 1.75 11.48
N ALA A 102 3.94 2.51 11.17
CA ALA A 102 3.36 3.48 12.09
C ALA A 102 2.46 2.81 13.14
N ARG A 103 1.95 1.61 12.85
CA ARG A 103 1.08 0.85 13.76
C ARG A 103 1.94 -0.09 14.60
N LYS A 104 2.34 0.35 15.80
CA LYS A 104 2.95 -0.56 16.78
C LYS A 104 1.96 -1.71 17.06
N PRO A 105 2.43 -2.97 17.17
CA PRO A 105 1.58 -4.06 17.62
C PRO A 105 1.02 -3.71 19.00
N SER A 106 -0.26 -4.03 19.23
CA SER A 106 -1.05 -3.70 20.42
C SER A 106 -0.58 -4.40 21.71
N GLY A 107 0.70 -4.78 21.81
CA GLY A 107 1.33 -5.39 22.98
C GLY A 107 2.67 -4.76 23.37
N SER A 108 3.06 -3.62 22.81
CA SER A 108 4.32 -2.94 23.11
C SER A 108 4.06 -1.59 23.78
N SER A 109 3.79 -1.62 25.09
CA SER A 109 3.85 -0.45 25.98
C SER A 109 5.32 -0.04 26.22
N GLY A 110 6.04 0.24 25.14
CA GLY A 110 7.38 0.84 25.13
C GLY A 110 7.30 2.22 24.50
N GLY A 111 6.97 3.21 25.32
CA GLY A 111 6.64 4.58 24.92
C GLY A 111 7.73 5.23 24.06
N PHE A 112 7.31 5.89 22.98
CA PHE A 112 8.15 6.76 22.13
C PHE A 112 8.88 7.85 22.96
N PHE A 113 8.29 8.24 24.09
CA PHE A 113 8.88 9.15 25.07
C PHE A 113 10.14 8.62 25.78
N SER A 114 10.36 7.30 25.91
CA SER A 114 11.57 6.80 26.58
C SER A 114 12.81 6.91 25.69
N ARG A 115 12.64 6.74 24.37
CA ARG A 115 13.75 6.88 23.40
C ARG A 115 14.15 8.34 23.19
N LEU A 116 13.22 9.28 23.34
CA LEU A 116 13.54 10.71 23.27
C LEU A 116 14.21 11.21 24.56
N ALA A 117 13.77 10.74 25.74
CA ALA A 117 14.40 11.08 27.01
C ALA A 117 15.84 10.55 27.12
N ALA A 118 16.09 9.31 26.69
CA ALA A 118 17.43 8.72 26.66
C ALA A 118 18.38 9.42 25.67
N LYS A 119 17.85 9.94 24.55
CA LYS A 119 18.63 10.66 23.53
C LYS A 119 18.87 12.13 23.89
N LEU A 120 18.09 12.69 24.82
CA LEU A 120 18.20 14.08 25.29
C LEU A 120 18.78 14.20 26.71
N GLY A 121 19.27 13.11 27.31
CA GLY A 121 20.00 13.16 28.58
C GLY A 121 19.18 13.57 29.81
N PHE A 122 17.84 13.52 29.75
CA PHE A 122 17.02 13.80 30.93
C PHE A 122 16.93 12.55 31.81
N ASN A 123 17.84 12.48 32.79
CA ASN A 123 17.72 11.55 33.90
C ASN A 123 16.64 12.08 34.87
N LYS A 124 15.59 11.30 35.14
CA LYS A 124 14.63 11.67 36.19
C LYS A 124 15.29 11.50 37.57
N PRO A 125 14.98 12.38 38.55
CA PRO A 125 15.30 12.12 39.95
C PRO A 125 14.51 10.93 40.49
#